data_AF-A0A3M2MA33-F1
#
_entry.id   AF-A0A3M2MA33-F1
#
_cell.length_a   1.000
_cell.length_b   1.000
_cell.length_c   1.000
_cell.angle_alpha   90.00
_cell.angle_beta   90.00
_cell.angle_gamma   90.00
#
_symmetry.space_group_name_H-M   'P 1'
#
loop_
_entity.id
_entity.type
_entity.pdbx_description
1 polymer ?
#
loop_
_entity_poly.entity_id
_entity_poly.type
_entity_poly.pdbx_seq_one_letter_code
_entity_poly.pdbx_strand_id
1 'polypeptide(L)'
;MADLFPDAVRDVRIRYIKNIGSCGPFAIITVDFEPLPDGVTEFDFVNLIDETDLPPEFATAVAEGIRRELLGELDYEWEVPLPQAGPDALAVRVILTEARWHEVDSSEYGFRKAGGLAVRRALEQGAAGRREG
;
A
#
# COMPACT_ATOMS: atom_id res chain seq x y z
N MET A 1 5.79 -9.23 -19.88
CA MET A 1 5.74 -8.26 -18.76
C MET A 1 4.50 -8.60 -17.98
N ALA A 2 4.61 -8.93 -16.69
CA ALA A 2 3.46 -9.36 -15.90
C ALA A 2 2.79 -8.13 -15.31
N ASP A 3 1.58 -7.83 -15.77
CA ASP A 3 0.77 -6.77 -15.19
C ASP A 3 0.29 -7.22 -13.80
N LEU A 4 0.76 -6.52 -12.76
CA LEU A 4 0.41 -6.84 -11.37
C LEU A 4 -1.05 -6.48 -11.05
N PHE A 5 -1.61 -5.48 -11.72
CA PHE A 5 -2.94 -4.94 -11.47
C PHE A 5 -3.74 -4.81 -12.77
N PRO A 6 -4.12 -5.91 -13.45
CA PRO A 6 -4.80 -5.82 -14.73
C PRO A 6 -6.19 -5.18 -14.65
N ASP A 7 -6.77 -5.11 -13.45
CA ASP A 7 -8.04 -4.46 -13.16
C ASP A 7 -7.86 -3.56 -11.93
N ALA A 8 -8.69 -2.50 -11.85
CA ALA A 8 -8.70 -1.64 -10.68
C ALA A 8 -9.21 -2.40 -9.45
N VAL A 9 -8.48 -2.26 -8.33
CA VAL A 9 -8.83 -2.84 -7.03
C VAL A 9 -9.13 -1.71 -6.06
N ARG A 10 -10.38 -1.61 -5.62
CA ARG A 10 -10.87 -0.53 -4.76
C ARG A 10 -11.06 -1.01 -3.32
N ASP A 11 -11.13 -0.06 -2.40
CA ASP A 11 -11.44 -0.28 -0.98
C ASP A 11 -10.47 -1.26 -0.30
N VAL A 12 -9.18 -1.19 -0.64
CA VAL A 12 -8.16 -2.04 -0.05
C VAL A 12 -7.80 -1.52 1.33
N ARG A 13 -8.51 -2.04 2.32
CA ARG A 13 -8.34 -1.66 3.72
C ARG A 13 -7.29 -2.50 4.44
N ILE A 14 -6.34 -1.83 5.07
CA ILE A 14 -5.33 -2.42 5.93
C ILE A 14 -5.46 -1.88 7.35
N ARG A 15 -5.38 -2.79 8.32
CA ARG A 15 -5.30 -2.48 9.75
C ARG A 15 -4.00 -3.07 10.30
N TYR A 16 -2.96 -2.24 10.33
CA TYR A 16 -1.68 -2.61 10.91
C TYR A 16 -1.67 -2.18 12.38
N ILE A 17 -1.88 -3.13 13.28
CA ILE A 17 -1.81 -2.92 14.72
C ILE A 17 -0.96 -4.04 15.31
N LYS A 18 0.21 -3.68 15.83
CA LYS A 18 1.02 -4.61 16.62
C LYS A 18 1.06 -4.14 18.06
N ASN A 19 0.64 -5.00 18.99
CA ASN A 19 0.82 -4.76 20.41
C ASN A 19 2.22 -5.27 20.82
N ILE A 20 3.24 -4.44 20.63
CA ILE A 20 4.60 -4.75 21.10
C ILE A 20 4.74 -4.17 22.52
N GLY A 21 4.11 -4.81 23.51
CA GLY A 21 3.99 -4.23 24.86
C GLY A 21 2.87 -3.20 24.96
N SER A 22 3.10 -2.06 25.66
CA SER A 22 2.08 -1.01 25.88
C SER A 22 1.94 0.00 24.75
N CYS A 23 2.89 0.07 23.81
CA CYS A 23 2.85 0.93 22.63
C CYS A 23 3.34 0.13 21.43
N GLY A 24 2.60 0.19 20.34
CA GLY A 24 3.07 -0.36 19.09
C GLY A 24 2.34 0.25 17.91
N PRO A 25 2.86 0.06 16.69
CA PRO A 25 2.45 0.84 15.54
C PRO A 25 0.96 0.65 15.25
N PHE A 26 0.19 1.73 15.36
CA PHE A 26 -1.20 1.85 14.92
C PHE A 26 -1.23 2.56 13.57
N ALA A 27 -1.70 1.88 12.53
CA ALA A 27 -1.99 2.49 11.24
C ALA A 27 -3.19 1.78 10.60
N ILE A 28 -4.19 2.56 10.21
CA ILE A 28 -5.30 2.07 9.37
C ILE A 28 -5.32 2.91 8.13
N ILE A 29 -5.32 2.27 6.97
CA ILE A 29 -5.42 2.93 5.67
C ILE A 29 -6.43 2.21 4.79
N THR A 30 -7.08 2.96 3.90
CA THR A 30 -7.84 2.45 2.77
C THR A 30 -7.24 3.07 1.51
N VAL A 31 -6.88 2.23 0.54
CA VAL A 31 -6.31 2.67 -0.72
C VAL A 31 -7.00 1.99 -1.91
N ASP A 32 -7.02 2.69 -3.03
CA ASP A 32 -7.44 2.14 -4.33
C ASP A 32 -6.22 2.00 -5.22
N PHE A 33 -6.15 0.91 -5.98
CA PHE A 33 -5.14 0.64 -6.98
C PHE A 33 -5.78 0.67 -8.37
N GLU A 34 -5.27 1.51 -9.25
CA GLU A 34 -5.74 1.62 -10.63
C GLU A 34 -4.56 1.34 -11.59
N PRO A 35 -4.69 0.39 -12.55
CA PRO A 35 -3.66 0.22 -13.57
C PRO A 35 -3.48 1.50 -14.37
N LEU A 36 -2.23 1.78 -14.71
CA LEU A 36 -1.92 2.81 -15.71
C LEU A 36 -1.95 2.20 -17.12
N PRO A 37 -2.14 3.04 -18.17
CA PRO A 37 -2.11 2.56 -19.54
C PRO A 37 -0.82 1.81 -19.87
N ASP A 38 -0.92 0.81 -20.76
CA ASP A 38 0.21 0.03 -21.25
C ASP A 38 1.40 0.92 -21.67
N GLY A 39 2.58 0.60 -21.16
CA GLY A 39 3.82 1.33 -21.46
C GLY A 39 4.17 2.47 -20.50
N VAL A 40 3.31 2.76 -19.52
CA VAL A 40 3.65 3.67 -18.41
C VAL A 40 4.25 2.85 -17.27
N THR A 41 5.51 3.10 -16.92
CA THR A 41 6.21 2.44 -15.80
C THR A 41 6.43 3.41 -14.63
N GLU A 42 5.42 4.22 -14.34
CA GLU A 42 5.49 5.27 -13.32
C GLU A 42 4.55 4.97 -12.16
N PHE A 43 5.05 5.16 -10.95
CA PHE A 43 4.25 5.08 -9.73
C PHE A 43 3.62 6.43 -9.45
N ASP A 44 2.29 6.50 -9.54
CA ASP A 44 1.52 7.72 -9.29
C ASP A 44 0.77 7.60 -7.96
N PHE A 45 1.11 8.43 -6.98
CA PHE A 45 0.47 8.41 -5.66
C PHE A 45 -0.37 9.67 -5.45
N VAL A 46 -1.67 9.48 -5.18
CA VAL A 46 -2.62 10.55 -4.93
C VAL A 46 -3.15 10.44 -3.50
N ASN A 47 -2.92 11.47 -2.69
CA ASN A 47 -3.54 11.57 -1.37
C ASN A 47 -4.82 12.41 -1.47
N LEU A 48 -5.98 11.82 -1.14
CA LEU A 48 -7.26 12.54 -1.09
C LEU A 48 -7.60 13.07 0.31
N ILE A 49 -6.76 12.79 1.31
CA ILE A 49 -6.97 13.21 2.69
C ILE A 49 -6.28 14.55 2.92
N ASP A 50 -7.00 15.49 3.53
CA ASP A 50 -6.47 16.77 3.93
C ASP A 50 -5.30 16.62 4.92
N GLU A 51 -4.29 17.49 4.79
CA GLU A 51 -3.12 17.52 5.67
C GLU A 51 -3.46 17.78 7.15
N THR A 52 -4.65 18.33 7.42
CA THR A 52 -5.18 18.53 8.77
C THR A 52 -5.66 17.24 9.42
N ASP A 53 -6.07 16.26 8.62
CA ASP A 53 -6.62 14.98 9.09
C ASP A 53 -5.56 13.87 9.09
N LEU A 54 -4.57 13.97 8.21
CA LEU A 54 -3.43 13.07 8.15
C LEU A 54 -2.12 13.85 8.01
N PRO A 55 -1.21 13.75 9.00
CA PRO A 55 0.12 14.33 8.89
C PRO A 55 0.84 13.88 7.61
N PRO A 56 1.47 14.79 6.87
CA PRO A 56 2.06 14.50 5.56
C PRO A 56 3.16 13.44 5.61
N GLU A 57 3.85 13.30 6.74
CA GLU A 57 4.84 12.24 6.99
C GLU A 57 4.21 10.84 6.92
N PHE A 58 2.96 10.67 7.36
CA PHE A 58 2.28 9.38 7.29
C PHE A 58 1.81 9.07 5.88
N ALA A 59 1.29 10.06 5.14
CA ALA A 59 0.98 9.90 3.72
C ALA A 59 2.25 9.52 2.92
N THR A 60 3.37 10.20 3.17
CA THR A 60 4.67 9.91 2.55
C THR A 60 5.14 8.50 2.89
N ALA A 61 5.00 8.10 4.16
CA ALA A 61 5.36 6.75 4.60
C ALA A 61 4.52 5.66 3.92
N VAL A 62 3.22 5.88 3.74
CA VAL A 62 2.34 4.95 2.98
C VAL A 62 2.83 4.82 1.53
N ALA A 63 3.08 5.94 0.85
CA ALA A 63 3.55 5.96 -0.53
C ALA A 63 4.90 5.23 -0.68
N GLU A 64 5.85 5.49 0.22
CA GLU A 64 7.12 4.77 0.27
C GLU A 64 6.92 3.27 0.49
N GLY A 65 6.01 2.89 1.38
CA GLY A 65 5.70 1.49 1.69
C GLY A 65 5.19 0.72 0.48
N ILE A 66 4.25 1.33 -0.25
CA ILE A 66 3.70 0.79 -1.49
C ILE A 66 4.80 0.67 -2.54
N ARG A 67 5.53 1.76 -2.82
CA ARG A 67 6.58 1.79 -3.85
C ARG A 67 7.66 0.75 -3.56
N ARG A 68 8.14 0.67 -2.33
CA ARG A 68 9.16 -0.31 -1.93
C ARG A 68 8.64 -1.73 -2.04
N GLU A 69 7.36 -1.96 -1.74
CA GLU A 69 6.76 -3.29 -1.92
C GLU A 69 6.71 -3.71 -3.40
N LEU A 70 6.29 -2.82 -4.28
CA LEU A 70 6.26 -3.05 -5.73
C LEU A 70 7.65 -3.32 -6.30
N LEU A 71 8.68 -2.66 -5.76
CA LEU A 71 10.08 -2.90 -6.12
C LEU A 71 10.69 -4.13 -5.44
N GLY A 72 10.03 -4.73 -4.46
CA GLY A 72 10.60 -5.81 -3.64
C GLY A 72 11.70 -5.34 -2.70
N GLU A 73 11.78 -4.04 -2.43
CA GLU A 73 12.76 -3.36 -1.57
C GLU A 73 12.24 -3.13 -0.15
N LEU A 74 11.00 -3.52 0.15
CA LEU A 74 10.47 -3.35 1.50
C LEU A 74 11.15 -4.33 2.44
N ASP A 75 11.86 -3.82 3.45
CA ASP A 75 12.55 -4.62 4.47
C ASP A 75 11.57 -5.49 5.27
N TYR A 76 11.35 -6.73 4.84
CA TYR A 76 10.66 -7.73 5.65
C TYR A 76 11.69 -8.46 6.51
N GLU A 77 11.49 -8.45 7.83
CA GLU A 77 12.30 -9.27 8.73
C GLU A 77 12.15 -10.79 8.45
N TRP A 78 11.08 -11.23 7.76
CA TRP A 78 10.74 -12.66 7.62
C TRP A 78 9.80 -13.01 6.44
N GLU A 79 9.63 -12.14 5.44
CA GLU A 79 8.74 -12.40 4.29
C GLU A 79 9.48 -12.36 2.95
N VAL A 80 9.09 -13.24 2.04
CA VAL A 80 9.66 -13.35 0.69
C VAL A 80 9.20 -12.15 -0.15
N PRO A 81 10.08 -11.50 -0.94
CA PRO A 81 9.67 -10.43 -1.85
C PRO A 81 8.60 -10.92 -2.84
N LEU A 82 7.76 -10.00 -3.33
CA LEU A 82 6.76 -10.34 -4.34
C LEU A 82 7.43 -10.98 -5.56
N PRO A 83 6.95 -12.13 -6.07
CA PRO A 83 7.63 -12.81 -7.18
C PRO A 83 7.63 -11.99 -8.49
N GLN A 84 6.71 -11.03 -8.61
CA GLN A 84 6.61 -10.11 -9.75
C GLN A 84 7.15 -8.70 -9.43
N ALA A 85 7.86 -8.51 -8.30
CA ALA A 85 8.45 -7.23 -7.96
C ALA A 85 9.46 -6.75 -9.02
N GLY A 86 9.49 -5.45 -9.28
CA GLY A 86 10.42 -4.83 -10.23
C GLY A 86 9.94 -3.48 -10.76
N PRO A 87 10.69 -2.84 -11.68
CA PRO A 87 10.30 -1.55 -12.25
C PRO A 87 8.97 -1.61 -13.01
N ASP A 88 8.65 -2.76 -13.63
CA ASP A 88 7.38 -2.97 -14.34
C ASP A 88 6.18 -2.98 -13.37
N ALA A 89 6.40 -3.31 -12.09
CA ALA A 89 5.38 -3.27 -11.04
C ALA A 89 4.91 -1.87 -10.69
N LEU A 90 5.68 -0.84 -11.08
CA LEU A 90 5.36 0.54 -10.77
C LEU A 90 4.22 1.10 -11.63
N ALA A 91 3.76 0.40 -12.67
CA ALA A 91 2.72 0.80 -13.61
C ALA A 91 1.31 0.92 -12.98
N VAL A 92 1.18 1.65 -11.88
CA VAL A 92 -0.03 1.72 -11.06
C VAL A 92 -0.18 3.09 -10.43
N ARG A 93 -1.43 3.59 -10.46
CA ARG A 93 -1.88 4.71 -9.66
C ARG A 93 -2.43 4.20 -8.35
N VAL A 94 -2.02 4.80 -7.24
CA VAL A 94 -2.53 4.48 -5.92
C VAL A 94 -3.14 5.71 -5.28
N ILE A 95 -4.38 5.56 -4.83
CA ILE A 95 -5.18 6.65 -4.26
C ILE A 95 -5.42 6.34 -2.80
N LEU A 96 -4.91 7.18 -1.90
CA LEU A 96 -5.19 7.11 -0.47
C LEU A 96 -6.52 7.82 -0.18
N THR A 97 -7.55 7.03 0.14
CA THR A 97 -8.93 7.51 0.33
C THR A 97 -9.27 7.73 1.79
N GLU A 98 -8.74 6.90 2.69
CA GLU A 98 -8.94 7.03 4.13
C GLU A 98 -7.70 6.64 4.92
N ALA A 99 -7.48 7.31 6.05
CA ALA A 99 -6.44 6.96 7.01
C ALA A 99 -6.90 7.27 8.44
N ARG A 100 -6.47 6.45 9.39
CA ARG A 100 -6.63 6.70 10.82
C ARG A 100 -5.30 6.51 11.52
N TRP A 101 -4.98 7.47 12.38
CA TRP A 101 -3.77 7.50 13.19
C TRP A 101 -4.12 7.85 14.65
N HIS A 102 -3.15 7.65 15.54
CA HIS A 102 -3.19 8.01 16.94
C HIS A 102 -1.86 8.66 17.33
N GLU A 103 -1.90 9.79 18.03
CA GLU A 103 -0.71 10.60 18.32
C GLU A 103 0.42 9.83 18.99
N VAL A 104 0.09 8.90 19.88
CA VAL A 104 1.08 8.17 20.70
C VAL A 104 1.48 6.83 20.08
N ASP A 105 0.56 6.18 19.37
CA ASP A 105 0.76 4.80 18.89
C ASP A 105 1.08 4.72 17.40
N SER A 106 0.79 5.77 16.62
CA SER A 106 1.13 5.81 15.21
C SER A 106 2.59 6.19 15.00
N SER A 107 3.17 5.63 13.94
CA SER A 107 4.52 5.94 13.49
C SER A 107 4.62 5.76 11.99
N GLU A 108 5.58 6.44 11.37
CA GLU A 108 5.91 6.29 9.94
C GLU A 108 6.24 4.83 9.60
N TYR A 109 6.90 4.10 10.52
CA TYR A 109 7.16 2.67 10.34
C TYR A 109 5.85 1.88 10.17
N GLY A 110 4.85 2.15 11.00
CA GLY A 110 3.53 1.49 10.93
C GLY A 110 2.81 1.78 9.61
N PHE A 111 2.80 3.05 9.18
CA PHE A 111 2.19 3.47 7.92
C PHE A 111 2.91 2.91 6.69
N ARG A 112 4.24 2.86 6.71
CA ARG A 112 5.04 2.22 5.66
C ARG A 112 4.76 0.73 5.55
N LYS A 113 4.62 0.04 6.69
CA LYS A 113 4.21 -1.38 6.70
C LYS A 113 2.78 -1.57 6.22
N ALA A 114 1.86 -0.69 6.60
CA ALA A 114 0.49 -0.73 6.12
C ALA A 114 0.42 -0.56 4.59
N GLY A 115 1.20 0.36 4.02
CA GLY A 115 1.30 0.58 2.57
C GLY A 115 1.75 -0.66 1.81
N GLY A 116 2.83 -1.32 2.26
CA GLY A 116 3.28 -2.58 1.64
C GLY A 116 2.25 -3.71 1.75
N LEU A 117 1.60 -3.85 2.90
CA LEU A 117 0.53 -4.84 3.08
C LEU A 117 -0.68 -4.56 2.16
N ALA A 118 -0.94 -3.30 1.84
CA ALA A 118 -2.03 -2.94 0.93
C ALA A 118 -1.81 -3.51 -0.48
N VAL A 119 -0.57 -3.45 -1.00
CA VAL A 119 -0.23 -4.06 -2.30
C VAL A 119 -0.54 -5.55 -2.28
N ARG A 120 -0.06 -6.28 -1.26
CA ARG A 120 -0.30 -7.72 -1.14
C ARG A 120 -1.79 -8.04 -1.09
N ARG A 121 -2.53 -7.31 -0.25
CA ARG A 121 -3.97 -7.48 -0.11
C ARG A 121 -4.69 -7.18 -1.42
N ALA A 122 -4.27 -6.19 -2.18
CA ALA A 122 -4.84 -5.85 -3.47
C ALA A 122 -4.62 -6.95 -4.50
N LEU A 123 -3.43 -7.55 -4.54
CA LEU A 123 -3.13 -8.72 -5.40
C LEU A 123 -4.01 -9.93 -5.05
N GLU A 124 -4.22 -10.18 -3.76
CA GLU A 124 -5.12 -11.25 -3.30
C GLU A 124 -6.57 -11.00 -3.74
N GLN A 125 -7.05 -9.75 -3.65
CA GLN A 125 -8.41 -9.37 -4.10
C GLN A 125 -8.56 -9.48 -5.62
N GLY A 126 -7.61 -8.93 -6.38
CA GLY A 126 -7.60 -9.01 -7.84
C GLY A 126 -7.52 -10.45 -8.36
N ALA A 127 -6.81 -11.33 -7.65
CA ALA A 127 -6.78 -12.76 -7.98
C ALA A 127 -8.09 -13.49 -7.64
N ALA A 128 -8.78 -13.10 -6.56
CA ALA A 128 -10.06 -13.68 -6.16
C ALA A 128 -11.18 -13.32 -7.15
N GLY A 129 -11.22 -12.05 -7.60
CA GLY A 129 -12.21 -11.59 -8.60
C GLY A 129 -12.14 -12.33 -9.94
N ARG A 130 -10.99 -12.91 -10.30
CA ARG A 130 -10.83 -13.72 -11.53
C ARG A 130 -11.36 -15.14 -11.42
N ARG A 131 -11.74 -15.62 -10.23
CA ARG A 131 -12.23 -17.01 -10.03
C ARG A 131 -13.75 -17.15 -10.11
N GLU A 132 -14.48 -16.04 -10.26
CA GLU A 132 -15.96 -16.02 -10.31
C GLU A 132 -16.53 -15.67 -11.70
N GLY A 133 -15.72 -15.75 -12.76
CA GLY A 133 -16.12 -15.47 -14.15
C GLY A 133 -16.17 -16.71 -15.05
#